data_AF-A0A948BSQ0-F1
#
_entry.id   AF-A0A948BSQ0-F1
#
_cell.length_a   1.000
_cell.length_b   1.000
_cell.length_c   1.000
_cell.angle_alpha   90.00
_cell.angle_beta   90.00
_cell.angle_gamma   90.00
#
_symmetry.space_group_name_H-M   'P 1'
#
loop_
_entity.id
_entity.type
_entity.pdbx_description
1 polymer ?
#
loop_
_entity_poly.entity_id
_entity_poly.type
_entity_poly.pdbx_seq_one_letter_code
_entity_poly.pdbx_strand_id
1 'polypeptide(L)'
;MKKTTLIISMLLMAWCLSNTAHAVTDEVEYVYDDLNRISKVIYGDPALAKAEINYQHDMVNNRLVEYADTDGDGAPDDVDPDLN
;
A
#
# COMPACT_ATOMS: atom_id res chain seq x y z
N MET A 1 -27.91 -38.82 26.33
CA MET A 1 -26.58 -38.18 26.26
C MET A 1 -26.00 -38.11 24.84
N LYS A 2 -26.83 -38.00 23.78
CA LYS A 2 -26.34 -37.97 22.38
C LYS A 2 -26.46 -36.59 21.70
N LYS A 3 -27.25 -35.67 22.28
CA LYS A 3 -27.57 -34.36 21.70
C LYS A 3 -26.45 -33.33 21.89
N THR A 4 -25.70 -33.43 22.99
CA THR A 4 -24.63 -32.49 23.36
C THR A 4 -23.41 -32.61 22.44
N THR A 5 -23.05 -33.84 22.03
CA THR A 5 -21.93 -34.10 21.11
C THR A 5 -22.18 -33.53 19.71
N LEU A 6 -23.44 -33.58 19.24
CA LEU A 6 -23.81 -33.05 17.93
C LEU A 6 -23.68 -31.52 17.87
N ILE A 7 -24.11 -30.83 18.94
CA ILE A 7 -24.05 -29.36 19.04
C ILE A 7 -22.59 -28.89 19.10
N ILE A 8 -21.74 -29.56 19.88
CA ILE A 8 -20.31 -29.21 19.97
C ILE A 8 -19.62 -29.43 18.61
N SER A 9 -19.91 -30.53 17.90
CA SER A 9 -19.34 -30.80 16.58
C SER A 9 -19.77 -29.78 15.52
N MET A 10 -20.99 -29.26 15.62
CA MET A 10 -21.54 -28.29 14.67
C MET A 10 -21.02 -26.86 14.94
N LEU A 11 -20.81 -26.51 16.21
CA LEU A 11 -20.11 -25.27 16.61
C LEU A 11 -18.62 -25.29 16.23
N LEU A 12 -17.96 -26.44 16.36
CA LEU A 12 -16.55 -26.58 15.98
C LEU A 12 -16.35 -26.43 14.47
N MET A 13 -17.28 -26.96 13.65
CA MET A 13 -17.25 -26.77 12.19
C MET A 13 -17.51 -25.32 11.79
N ALA A 14 -18.42 -24.61 12.47
CA ALA A 14 -18.70 -23.21 12.18
C ALA A 14 -17.51 -22.28 12.44
N TRP A 15 -16.62 -22.64 13.38
CA TRP A 15 -15.41 -21.88 13.68
C TRP A 15 -14.24 -22.15 12.72
N CYS A 16 -14.23 -23.31 12.03
CA CYS A 16 -13.21 -23.61 11.02
C CYS A 16 -13.38 -22.84 9.70
N LEU A 17 -14.52 -22.18 9.48
CA LEU A 17 -14.85 -21.54 8.19
C LEU A 17 -14.42 -20.07 8.07
N SER A 18 -13.88 -19.47 9.13
CA SER A 18 -13.69 -18.01 9.19
C SER A 18 -12.24 -17.56 9.08
N ASN A 19 -11.44 -18.21 8.24
CA ASN A 19 -10.09 -17.72 7.94
C ASN A 19 -9.92 -17.52 6.42
N THR A 20 -10.67 -16.58 5.87
CA THR A 20 -10.29 -15.95 4.60
C THR A 20 -9.05 -15.10 4.88
N ALA A 21 -7.87 -15.69 4.69
CA ALA A 21 -6.67 -14.92 4.49
C ALA A 21 -6.90 -14.06 3.24
N HIS A 22 -7.13 -12.75 3.42
CA HIS A 22 -7.08 -11.81 2.32
C HIS A 22 -5.62 -11.87 1.83
N ALA A 23 -5.41 -12.32 0.60
CA ALA A 23 -4.13 -12.09 -0.04
C ALA A 23 -4.06 -10.57 -0.26
N VAL A 24 -3.45 -9.85 0.68
CA VAL A 24 -3.06 -8.46 0.44
C VAL A 24 -2.12 -8.52 -0.76
N THR A 25 -2.63 -8.08 -1.90
CA THR A 25 -1.80 -7.78 -3.05
C THR A 25 -1.31 -6.36 -2.83
N ASP A 26 -0.03 -6.21 -2.53
CA ASP A 26 0.60 -4.89 -2.59
C ASP A 26 0.47 -4.39 -4.04
N GLU A 27 -0.38 -3.38 -4.25
CA GLU A 27 -0.52 -2.72 -5.54
C GLU A 27 0.55 -1.64 -5.66
N VAL A 28 1.12 -1.52 -6.86
CA VAL A 28 2.08 -0.46 -7.20
C VAL A 28 1.53 0.32 -8.38
N GLU A 29 1.26 1.60 -8.16
CA GLU A 29 0.75 2.51 -9.18
C GLU A 29 1.86 3.47 -9.64
N TYR A 30 1.95 3.67 -10.96
CA TYR A 30 2.91 4.58 -11.60
C TYR A 30 2.17 5.71 -12.29
N VAL A 31 2.51 6.95 -11.95
CA VAL A 31 1.99 8.16 -12.60
C VAL A 31 3.08 8.78 -13.44
N TYR A 32 2.71 9.22 -14.64
CA TYR A 32 3.63 9.82 -15.61
C TYR A 32 3.28 11.28 -15.88
N ASP A 33 4.28 12.07 -16.25
CA ASP A 33 4.10 13.43 -16.78
C ASP A 33 3.80 13.43 -18.30
N ASP A 34 3.55 14.62 -18.86
CA ASP A 34 3.23 14.81 -20.29
C ASP A 34 4.35 14.34 -21.25
N LEU A 35 5.57 14.15 -20.72
CA LEU A 35 6.73 13.65 -21.46
C LEU A 35 6.94 12.14 -21.26
N ASN A 36 5.97 11.46 -20.65
CA ASN A 36 6.00 10.02 -20.35
C ASN A 36 7.16 9.62 -19.40
N ARG A 37 7.47 10.47 -18.43
CA ARG A 37 8.45 10.22 -17.37
C ARG A 37 7.73 10.01 -16.04
N ILE A 38 8.28 9.19 -15.16
CA ILE A 38 7.65 8.91 -13.87
C ILE A 38 7.61 10.19 -13.03
N SER A 39 6.44 10.60 -12.58
CA SER A 39 6.23 11.75 -11.70
C SER A 39 5.84 11.33 -10.27
N LYS A 40 5.25 10.14 -10.10
CA LYS A 40 4.90 9.58 -8.79
C LYS A 40 4.84 8.05 -8.84
N VAL A 41 5.22 7.41 -7.73
CA VAL A 41 5.03 5.99 -7.44
C VAL A 41 4.25 5.86 -6.14
N ILE A 42 3.22 5.01 -6.14
CA ILE A 42 2.38 4.78 -4.98
C ILE A 42 2.46 3.30 -4.62
N TYR A 43 2.83 3.01 -3.37
CA TYR A 43 2.90 1.67 -2.82
C TYR A 43 1.78 1.47 -1.80
N GLY A 44 1.07 0.36 -1.89
CA GLY A 44 0.29 -0.14 -0.76
C GLY A 44 -1.06 -0.71 -1.14
N ASP A 45 -1.68 -1.31 -0.14
CA ASP A 45 -3.05 -1.79 -0.22
C ASP A 45 -4.00 -0.58 -0.22
N PRO A 46 -4.96 -0.47 -1.16
CA PRO A 46 -6.01 0.55 -1.08
C PRO A 46 -6.82 0.54 0.24
N ALA A 47 -6.74 -0.52 1.04
CA ALA A 47 -7.33 -0.62 2.38
C ALA A 47 -6.43 -0.09 3.53
N LEU A 48 -5.17 0.26 3.26
CA LEU A 48 -4.21 0.78 4.23
C LEU A 48 -3.71 2.19 3.84
N ALA A 49 -2.95 2.82 4.74
CA ALA A 49 -2.22 4.04 4.41
C ALA A 49 -1.24 3.74 3.26
N LYS A 50 -1.24 4.60 2.23
CA LYS A 50 -0.41 4.45 1.04
C LYS A 50 0.90 5.16 1.26
N ALA A 51 2.00 4.52 0.87
CA ALA A 51 3.29 5.21 0.77
C ALA A 51 3.42 5.83 -0.63
N GLU A 52 3.88 7.06 -0.72
CA GLU A 52 4.04 7.80 -1.97
C GLU A 52 5.48 8.27 -2.15
N ILE A 53 6.02 8.10 -3.35
CA ILE A 53 7.28 8.74 -3.77
C ILE A 53 6.96 9.64 -4.95
N ASN A 54 7.45 10.87 -4.92
CA ASN A 54 7.22 11.83 -5.97
C ASN A 54 8.53 12.33 -6.56
N TYR A 55 8.48 12.62 -7.86
CA TYR A 55 9.64 13.03 -8.64
C TYR A 55 9.37 14.35 -9.36
N GLN A 56 10.36 15.24 -9.32
CA GLN A 56 10.43 16.39 -10.21
C GLN A 56 11.60 16.24 -11.16
N HIS A 57 11.37 16.54 -12.43
CA HIS A 57 12.39 16.49 -13.47
C HIS A 57 12.58 17.88 -14.09
N ASP A 58 13.81 18.23 -14.44
CA ASP A 58 14.09 19.42 -15.22
C ASP A 58 13.71 19.25 -16.70
N MET A 59 13.92 20.31 -17.49
CA MET A 59 13.63 20.33 -18.93
C MET A 59 14.56 19.43 -19.77
N VAL A 60 15.69 18.99 -19.21
CA VAL A 60 16.67 18.12 -19.87
C VAL A 60 16.69 16.70 -19.29
N ASN A 61 15.66 16.35 -18.51
CA ASN A 61 15.42 15.02 -17.93
C ASN A 61 16.33 14.63 -16.75
N ASN A 62 16.92 15.58 -16.04
CA ASN A 62 17.54 15.29 -14.75
C ASN A 62 16.49 15.30 -13.64
N ARG A 63 16.63 14.38 -12.68
CA ARG A 63 15.79 14.31 -11.49
C ARG A 63 16.25 15.38 -10.49
N LEU A 64 15.38 16.35 -10.20
CA LEU A 64 15.64 17.49 -9.31
C LEU A 64 15.28 17.19 -7.86
N VAL A 65 14.12 16.56 -7.63
CA VAL A 65 13.58 16.34 -6.28
C VAL A 65 13.00 14.93 -6.19
N GLU A 66 13.26 14.28 -5.05
CA GLU A 66 12.61 13.06 -4.60
C GLU A 66 12.05 13.33 -3.20
N TYR A 67 10.74 13.15 -3.01
CA TYR A 67 10.11 13.21 -1.68
C TYR A 67 9.31 11.93 -1.44
N ALA A 68 9.56 11.29 -0.30
CA ALA A 68 8.90 10.07 0.13
C ALA A 68 8.01 10.35 1.34
N ASP A 69 6.79 9.86 1.28
CA ASP A 69 5.83 9.75 2.37
C ASP A 69 5.63 8.24 2.58
N THR A 70 6.24 7.69 3.63
CA THR A 70 6.27 6.24 3.90
C THR A 70 5.18 5.83 4.88
N ASP A 71 4.69 6.76 5.70
CA ASP A 71 3.68 6.50 6.72
C ASP A 71 2.25 6.85 6.25
N GLY A 72 2.12 7.52 5.11
CA GLY A 72 0.87 7.89 4.46
C GLY A 72 0.12 9.01 5.16
N ASP A 73 0.82 9.85 5.93
CA ASP A 73 0.23 11.01 6.60
C ASP A 73 0.08 12.24 5.68
N GLY A 74 0.59 12.16 4.45
CA GLY A 74 0.56 13.21 3.44
C GLY A 74 1.71 14.22 3.55
N ALA A 75 2.61 14.06 4.51
CA ALA A 75 3.82 14.84 4.67
C ALA A 75 5.05 14.02 4.20
N PRO A 76 6.06 14.68 3.61
CA PRO A 76 7.32 14.00 3.33
C PRO A 76 8.05 13.63 4.64
N ASP A 77 8.46 12.38 4.78
CA ASP A 77 9.26 11.89 5.91
C ASP A 77 10.67 12.48 5.88
N ASP A 78 11.27 12.51 4.69
CA ASP A 78 12.63 12.96 4.44
C ASP A 78 12.61 14.01 3.32
N VAL A 79 12.39 15.28 3.68
CA VAL A 79 12.74 16.39 2.79
C VAL A 79 14.26 16.51 2.81
N ASP A 80 14.97 15.93 1.84
CA ASP A 80 16.41 16.18 1.69
C ASP A 80 16.62 17.67 1.39
N PRO A 81 17.20 18.46 2.32
CA PRO A 81 17.35 19.89 2.14
C PRO A 81 18.46 20.26 1.15
N ASP A 82 19.27 19.29 0.70
CA ASP A 82 20.46 19.50 -0.13
C ASP A 82 20.21 19.34 -1.65
N LEU A 83 18.95 19.12 -2.07
CA LEU A 83 18.53 19.06 -3.48
C LEU A 83 18.19 20.44 -4.10
N ASN A 84 18.83 21.52 -3.64
CA ASN A 84 18.67 22.87 -4.23
C ASN A 84 19.69 23.18 -5.33
#